data_AF-A0A258DKH4-F1
#
_entry.id   AF-A0A258DKH4-F1
#
_cell.length_a   1.000
_cell.length_b   1.000
_cell.length_c   1.000
_cell.angle_alpha   90.00
_cell.angle_beta   90.00
_cell.angle_gamma   90.00
#
_symmetry.space_group_name_H-M   'P 1'
#
loop_
_entity.id
_entity.type
_entity.pdbx_description
1 polymer ?
#
loop_
_entity_poly.entity_id
_entity_poly.type
_entity_poly.pdbx_seq_one_letter_code
_entity_poly.pdbx_strand_id
1 'polypeptide(L)'
;PVLLVLSLVPNIIHNFKIRESEKRFDRYQFLMDSLTQAGFVSMSAPLPAADTSKSTSPPKSRNTVKIDFLEADSVTLQIVPGIGPAMASRIVKFRDGMGGLHSADQLLDVFGMKPETFENIWEYFDFSPQDVKKIPINEAQVEEISAHPYFSYGEAKVLVAFRNQHGKFQTKDDLLKIKIFRPEWVEKVAPYLDFR
;
A
#
# COMPACT_ATOMS: atom_id res chain seq x y z
N PRO A 1 50.45 -4.67 13.72
CA PRO A 1 50.14 -6.03 14.22
C PRO A 1 48.64 -6.41 14.19
N VAL A 2 47.71 -5.55 14.62
CA VAL A 2 46.26 -5.87 14.71
C VAL A 2 45.58 -6.07 13.33
N LEU A 3 45.97 -5.29 12.31
CA LEU A 3 45.41 -5.42 10.94
C LEU A 3 45.78 -6.74 10.24
N LEU A 4 46.94 -7.33 10.56
CA LEU A 4 47.37 -8.63 10.04
C LEU A 4 46.55 -9.78 10.65
N VAL A 5 46.14 -9.65 11.91
CA VAL A 5 45.28 -10.63 12.58
C VAL A 5 43.87 -10.59 11.96
N LEU A 6 43.33 -9.40 11.69
CA LEU A 6 41.99 -9.24 11.11
C LEU A 6 41.86 -9.81 9.68
N SER A 7 42.93 -9.78 8.88
CA SER A 7 42.92 -10.37 7.52
C SER A 7 42.96 -11.89 7.50
N LEU A 8 43.38 -12.53 8.60
CA LEU A 8 43.42 -13.99 8.76
C LEU A 8 42.10 -14.56 9.32
N VAL A 9 41.28 -13.73 9.99
CA VAL A 9 39.99 -14.13 10.59
C VAL A 9 39.03 -14.78 9.57
N PRO A 10 38.82 -14.23 8.35
CA PRO A 10 37.92 -14.85 7.37
C PRO A 10 38.36 -16.26 6.93
N ASN A 11 39.67 -16.47 6.75
CA ASN A 11 40.23 -17.78 6.37
C ASN A 11 40.14 -18.80 7.51
N ILE A 12 40.32 -18.36 8.75
CA ILE A 12 40.17 -19.23 9.93
C ILE A 12 38.71 -19.64 10.09
N ILE A 13 37.76 -18.71 9.97
CA ILE A 13 36.31 -19.00 10.04
C ILE A 13 35.91 -19.97 8.90
N HIS A 14 36.42 -19.76 7.68
CA HIS A 14 36.17 -20.66 6.55
C HIS A 14 36.68 -22.08 6.84
N ASN A 15 37.90 -22.22 7.35
CA ASN A 15 38.50 -23.52 7.68
C ASN A 15 37.79 -24.23 8.85
N PHE A 16 37.30 -23.49 9.85
CA PHE A 16 36.50 -24.06 10.93
C PHE A 16 35.13 -24.54 10.44
N LYS A 17 34.47 -23.76 9.59
CA LYS A 17 33.17 -24.15 8.99
C LYS A 17 33.31 -25.39 8.12
N ILE A 18 34.41 -25.52 7.38
CA ILE A 18 34.73 -26.71 6.59
C ILE A 18 34.86 -27.94 7.51
N ARG A 19 35.66 -27.86 8.58
CA ARG A 19 35.87 -29.01 9.49
C ARG A 19 34.58 -29.49 10.16
N GLU A 20 33.67 -28.57 10.49
CA GLU A 20 32.36 -28.96 11.04
C GLU A 20 31.48 -29.60 9.97
N SER A 21 31.56 -29.13 8.72
CA SER A 21 30.84 -29.72 7.59
C SER A 21 31.32 -31.13 7.25
N GLU A 22 32.63 -31.40 7.33
CA GLU A 22 33.23 -32.73 7.12
C GLU A 22 32.67 -33.73 8.14
N LYS A 23 32.70 -33.38 9.44
CA LYS A 23 32.15 -34.25 10.50
C LYS A 23 30.65 -34.52 10.35
N ARG A 24 29.88 -33.53 9.87
CA ARG A 24 28.46 -33.71 9.58
C ARG A 24 28.27 -34.63 8.38
N PHE A 25 29.08 -34.47 7.34
CA PHE A 25 29.06 -35.30 6.15
C PHE A 25 29.40 -36.76 6.46
N ASP A 26 30.44 -37.03 7.24
CA ASP A 26 30.81 -38.38 7.68
C ASP A 26 29.66 -39.06 8.44
N ARG A 27 28.95 -38.28 9.28
CA ARG A 27 27.75 -38.78 9.99
C ARG A 27 26.63 -39.12 9.02
N TYR A 28 26.40 -38.31 8.00
CA TYR A 28 25.40 -38.60 6.96
C TYR A 28 25.76 -39.86 6.18
N GLN A 29 27.03 -40.05 5.83
CA GLN A 29 27.48 -41.27 5.15
C GLN A 29 27.22 -42.51 6.01
N PHE A 30 27.59 -42.48 7.29
CA PHE A 30 27.33 -43.60 8.19
C PHE A 30 25.83 -43.93 8.33
N LEU A 31 24.97 -42.91 8.38
CA LEU A 31 23.52 -43.11 8.41
C LEU A 31 23.00 -43.73 7.10
N MET A 32 23.51 -43.28 5.95
CA MET A 32 23.13 -43.85 4.64
C MET A 32 23.56 -45.31 4.50
N ASP A 33 24.75 -45.65 4.99
CA ASP A 33 25.26 -47.03 5.00
C ASP A 33 24.42 -47.92 5.93
N SER A 34 24.03 -47.42 7.11
CA SER A 34 23.14 -48.12 8.04
C SER A 34 21.76 -48.37 7.44
N LEU A 35 21.21 -47.38 6.71
CA LEU A 35 19.92 -47.50 6.04
C LEU A 35 19.96 -48.49 4.87
N THR A 36 21.02 -48.48 4.07
CA THR A 36 21.20 -49.46 2.98
C THR A 36 21.38 -50.87 3.53
N GLN A 37 22.14 -51.05 4.61
CA GLN A 37 22.28 -52.36 5.27
C GLN A 37 20.96 -52.87 5.86
N ALA A 38 20.10 -51.98 6.33
CA ALA A 38 18.74 -52.30 6.79
C ALA A 38 17.74 -52.57 5.64
N GLY A 39 18.20 -52.55 4.38
CA GLY A 39 17.40 -52.88 3.20
C GLY A 39 16.62 -51.69 2.61
N PHE A 40 16.87 -50.46 3.06
CA PHE A 40 16.29 -49.27 2.45
C PHE A 40 17.05 -48.90 1.17
N VAL A 41 16.36 -48.90 0.04
CA VAL A 41 16.90 -48.44 -1.25
C VAL A 41 16.46 -47.00 -1.48
N SER A 42 17.40 -46.13 -1.85
CA SER A 42 17.10 -44.76 -2.29
C SER A 42 16.27 -44.83 -3.57
N MET A 43 14.96 -44.65 -3.46
CA MET A 43 14.13 -44.40 -4.63
C MET A 43 14.45 -42.99 -5.10
N SER A 44 15.16 -42.85 -6.22
CA SER A 44 15.10 -41.60 -6.96
C SER A 44 13.64 -41.40 -7.32
N ALA A 45 13.01 -40.36 -6.77
CA ALA A 45 11.72 -39.94 -7.26
C ALA A 45 11.86 -39.79 -8.79
N PRO A 46 10.93 -40.32 -9.60
CA PRO A 46 10.86 -39.95 -10.99
C PRO A 46 10.49 -38.46 -11.00
N LEU A 47 11.51 -37.60 -10.98
CA LEU A 47 11.31 -36.18 -11.15
C LEU A 47 10.65 -36.00 -12.52
N PRO A 48 9.47 -35.37 -12.64
CA PRO A 48 9.24 -34.62 -13.85
C PRO A 48 10.38 -33.59 -13.91
N ALA A 49 11.22 -33.69 -14.93
CA ALA A 49 12.18 -32.64 -15.26
C ALA A 49 11.40 -31.38 -15.63
N ALA A 50 10.95 -30.63 -14.62
CA ALA A 50 10.38 -29.31 -14.78
C ALA A 50 11.44 -28.32 -14.30
N ASP A 51 12.14 -27.77 -15.29
CA ASP A 51 13.00 -26.61 -15.17
C ASP A 51 12.38 -25.56 -14.23
N THR A 52 13.00 -25.35 -13.07
CA THR A 52 12.74 -24.17 -12.21
C THR A 52 13.35 -22.88 -12.75
N SER A 53 13.68 -22.83 -14.06
CA SER A 53 14.14 -21.62 -14.74
C SER A 53 13.34 -21.37 -16.02
N LYS A 54 12.02 -21.21 -15.90
CA LYS A 54 11.24 -20.53 -16.92
C LYS A 54 10.17 -19.68 -16.25
N SER A 55 10.52 -18.41 -16.03
CA SER A 55 9.55 -17.32 -15.97
C SER A 55 8.79 -17.33 -17.29
N THR A 56 7.72 -18.12 -17.34
CA THR A 56 6.70 -18.03 -18.36
C THR A 56 5.53 -17.42 -17.62
N SER A 57 5.35 -16.11 -17.83
CA SER A 57 4.18 -15.38 -17.39
C SER A 57 2.91 -16.17 -17.74
N PRO A 58 1.95 -16.31 -16.80
CA PRO A 58 0.75 -17.06 -17.08
C PRO A 58 -0.02 -16.40 -18.24
N PRO A 59 -0.74 -17.17 -19.08
CA PRO A 59 -1.46 -16.63 -20.21
C PRO A 59 -2.49 -15.60 -19.75
N LYS A 60 -2.33 -14.37 -20.24
CA LYS A 60 -3.20 -13.22 -19.99
C LYS A 60 -4.51 -13.41 -20.76
N SER A 61 -5.41 -14.18 -20.17
CA SER A 61 -6.84 -14.15 -20.49
C SER A 61 -7.60 -14.79 -19.33
N ARG A 62 -7.64 -14.10 -18.20
CA ARG A 62 -8.71 -14.29 -17.23
C ARG A 62 -9.66 -13.14 -17.44
N ASN A 63 -10.93 -13.45 -17.73
CA ASN A 63 -12.03 -12.56 -17.42
C ASN A 63 -11.98 -12.33 -15.92
N THR A 64 -11.14 -11.40 -15.48
CA THR A 64 -11.07 -10.98 -14.08
C THR A 64 -12.34 -10.21 -13.82
N VAL A 65 -13.24 -10.81 -13.06
CA VAL A 65 -14.31 -10.06 -12.39
C VAL A 65 -13.60 -9.00 -11.57
N LYS A 66 -13.64 -7.77 -12.06
CA LYS A 66 -13.08 -6.63 -11.35
C LYS A 66 -13.99 -6.34 -10.16
N ILE A 67 -13.35 -6.06 -9.04
CA ILE A 67 -14.05 -5.71 -7.80
C ILE A 67 -14.23 -4.19 -7.80
N ASP A 68 -15.34 -3.69 -7.26
CA ASP A 68 -15.48 -2.25 -7.04
C ASP A 68 -14.40 -1.79 -6.05
N PHE A 69 -13.64 -0.77 -6.45
CA PHE A 69 -12.60 -0.18 -5.62
C PHE A 69 -13.14 0.33 -4.28
N LEU A 70 -14.37 0.84 -4.26
CA LEU A 70 -14.95 1.41 -3.04
C LEU A 70 -15.23 0.35 -1.97
N GLU A 71 -15.52 -0.88 -2.38
CA GLU A 71 -15.73 -2.03 -1.48
C GLU A 71 -14.43 -2.78 -1.15
N ALA A 72 -13.31 -2.40 -1.77
CA ALA A 72 -12.05 -3.11 -1.58
C ALA A 72 -11.50 -2.93 -0.15
N ASP A 73 -11.29 -4.05 0.53
CA ASP A 73 -10.61 -4.10 1.82
C ASP A 73 -9.09 -3.94 1.69
N SER A 74 -8.43 -3.62 2.80
CA SER A 74 -6.96 -3.48 2.85
C SER A 74 -6.21 -4.74 2.40
N VAL A 75 -6.80 -5.94 2.55
CA VAL A 75 -6.21 -7.20 2.08
C VAL A 75 -6.38 -7.32 0.57
N THR A 76 -7.57 -7.01 0.05
CA THR A 76 -7.86 -7.04 -1.39
C THR A 76 -6.99 -6.05 -2.15
N LEU A 77 -6.76 -4.84 -1.61
CA LEU A 77 -5.88 -3.85 -2.24
C LEU A 77 -4.42 -4.33 -2.40
N GLN A 78 -3.97 -5.27 -1.56
CA GLN A 78 -2.59 -5.79 -1.64
C GLN A 78 -2.34 -6.75 -2.82
N ILE A 79 -3.38 -7.13 -3.58
CA ILE A 79 -3.19 -7.89 -4.83
C ILE A 79 -2.48 -7.06 -5.90
N VAL A 80 -2.53 -5.73 -5.79
CA VAL A 80 -1.96 -4.80 -6.77
C VAL A 80 -0.45 -4.70 -6.55
N PRO A 81 0.37 -4.95 -7.59
CA PRO A 81 1.81 -4.75 -7.52
C PRO A 81 2.16 -3.31 -7.12
N GLY A 82 2.92 -3.17 -6.02
CA GLY A 82 3.30 -1.87 -5.46
C GLY A 82 2.46 -1.43 -4.25
N ILE A 83 1.35 -2.10 -3.96
CA ILE A 83 0.54 -1.83 -2.76
C ILE A 83 0.88 -2.83 -1.66
N GLY A 84 1.75 -2.41 -0.73
CA GLY A 84 2.00 -3.15 0.50
C GLY A 84 0.97 -2.84 1.61
N PRO A 85 1.07 -3.49 2.78
CA PRO A 85 0.16 -3.29 3.91
C PRO A 85 0.05 -1.82 4.36
N ALA A 86 1.16 -1.09 4.37
CA ALA A 86 1.19 0.32 4.74
C ALA A 86 0.46 1.21 3.73
N MET A 87 0.60 0.93 2.42
CA MET A 87 -0.06 1.70 1.37
C MET A 87 -1.56 1.40 1.38
N ALA A 88 -1.95 0.13 1.46
CA ALA A 88 -3.34 -0.29 1.58
C ALA A 88 -4.03 0.39 2.78
N SER A 89 -3.38 0.42 3.95
CA SER A 89 -3.92 1.12 5.13
C SER A 89 -4.10 2.62 4.90
N ARG A 90 -3.18 3.28 4.19
CA ARG A 90 -3.33 4.71 3.86
C ARG A 90 -4.47 4.96 2.89
N ILE A 91 -4.63 4.13 1.87
CA ILE A 91 -5.71 4.23 0.90
C ILE A 91 -7.06 4.11 1.61
N VAL A 92 -7.23 3.10 2.46
CA VAL A 92 -8.47 2.90 3.23
C VAL A 92 -8.74 4.10 4.14
N LYS A 93 -7.75 4.54 4.93
CA LYS A 93 -7.91 5.72 5.80
C LYS A 93 -8.26 6.99 5.03
N PHE A 94 -7.67 7.18 3.85
CA PHE A 94 -7.94 8.33 2.99
C PHE A 94 -9.37 8.29 2.45
N ARG A 95 -9.82 7.13 1.93
CA ARG A 95 -11.19 6.89 1.46
C ARG A 95 -12.21 7.15 2.57
N ASP A 96 -11.98 6.57 3.74
CA ASP A 96 -12.89 6.67 4.87
C ASP A 96 -12.97 8.11 5.40
N GLY A 97 -11.83 8.82 5.43
CA GLY A 97 -11.77 10.24 5.81
C GLY A 97 -12.45 11.19 4.80
N MET A 98 -12.41 10.88 3.51
CA MET A 98 -13.14 11.65 2.49
C MET A 98 -14.65 11.39 2.52
N GLY A 99 -15.09 10.28 3.12
CA GLY A 99 -16.51 9.90 3.14
C GLY A 99 -17.05 9.52 1.76
N GLY A 100 -16.18 9.05 0.86
CA GLY A 100 -16.46 8.72 -0.53
C GLY A 100 -15.40 9.30 -1.47
N LEU A 101 -15.29 8.74 -2.68
CA LEU A 101 -14.43 9.27 -3.73
C LEU A 101 -15.28 9.73 -4.91
N HIS A 102 -15.15 11.01 -5.26
CA HIS A 102 -15.81 11.57 -6.44
C HIS A 102 -15.05 11.22 -7.74
N SER A 103 -13.73 11.24 -7.69
CA SER A 103 -12.86 10.93 -8.83
C SER A 103 -11.76 9.95 -8.46
N ALA A 104 -11.41 9.08 -9.40
CA ALA A 104 -10.27 8.17 -9.32
C ALA A 104 -8.97 8.93 -9.03
N ASP A 105 -8.77 10.09 -9.66
CA ASP A 105 -7.53 10.87 -9.57
C ASP A 105 -7.21 11.34 -8.15
N GLN A 106 -8.20 11.38 -7.25
CA GLN A 106 -7.99 11.76 -5.87
C GLN A 106 -7.07 10.79 -5.12
N LEU A 107 -6.93 9.55 -5.60
CA LEU A 107 -5.95 8.60 -5.05
C LEU A 107 -4.50 9.06 -5.24
N LEU A 108 -4.22 9.94 -6.20
CA LEU A 108 -2.89 10.53 -6.36
C LEU A 108 -2.53 11.46 -5.20
N ASP A 109 -3.51 11.99 -4.48
CA ASP A 109 -3.29 12.81 -3.28
C ASP A 109 -2.90 11.94 -2.05
N VAL A 110 -2.97 10.60 -2.15
CA VAL A 110 -2.53 9.69 -1.08
C VAL A 110 -1.01 9.72 -0.95
N PHE A 111 -0.53 9.93 0.29
CA PHE A 111 0.90 10.03 0.56
C PHE A 111 1.70 8.79 0.14
N GLY A 112 2.65 9.02 -0.77
CA GLY A 112 3.56 8.00 -1.30
C GLY A 112 2.97 7.19 -2.46
N MET A 113 1.82 7.57 -3.01
CA MET A 113 1.27 6.99 -4.24
C MET A 113 2.24 7.24 -5.40
N LYS A 114 2.63 6.17 -6.10
CA LYS A 114 3.42 6.27 -7.33
C LYS A 114 2.47 6.24 -8.53
N PRO A 115 2.75 6.98 -9.61
CA PRO A 115 1.89 6.99 -10.80
C PRO A 115 1.73 5.58 -11.41
N GLU A 116 2.82 4.80 -11.45
CA GLU A 116 2.79 3.40 -11.90
C GLU A 116 1.84 2.53 -11.06
N THR A 117 1.85 2.72 -9.73
CA THR A 117 0.97 1.97 -8.82
C THR A 117 -0.47 2.41 -8.97
N PHE A 118 -0.72 3.70 -9.21
CA PHE A 118 -2.05 4.23 -9.48
C PHE A 118 -2.67 3.61 -10.75
N GLU A 119 -1.91 3.53 -11.84
CA GLU A 119 -2.37 2.88 -13.07
C GLU A 119 -2.67 1.39 -12.86
N ASN A 120 -1.80 0.69 -12.12
CA ASN A 120 -1.98 -0.72 -11.81
C ASN A 120 -3.29 -0.99 -11.06
N ILE A 121 -3.77 -0.09 -10.20
CA ILE A 121 -5.03 -0.29 -9.45
C ILE A 121 -6.19 -0.57 -10.41
N TRP A 122 -6.28 0.19 -11.50
CA TRP A 122 -7.40 0.11 -12.45
C TRP A 122 -7.37 -1.12 -13.36
N GLU A 123 -6.28 -1.88 -13.34
CA GLU A 123 -6.24 -3.22 -13.95
C GLU A 123 -7.02 -4.26 -13.13
N TYR A 124 -7.09 -4.09 -11.81
CA TYR A 124 -7.71 -5.05 -10.89
C TYR A 124 -9.09 -4.60 -10.38
N PHE A 125 -9.30 -3.28 -10.27
CA PHE A 125 -10.52 -2.70 -9.72
C PHE A 125 -11.22 -1.84 -10.77
N ASP A 126 -12.55 -1.78 -10.69
CA ASP A 126 -13.33 -0.76 -11.37
C ASP A 126 -13.67 0.37 -10.41
N PHE A 127 -13.80 1.57 -10.97
CA PHE A 127 -14.22 2.77 -10.23
C PHE A 127 -15.59 3.20 -10.73
N SER A 128 -16.57 3.18 -9.84
CA SER A 128 -17.83 3.89 -10.05
C SER A 128 -17.88 5.11 -9.12
N PRO A 129 -18.12 6.32 -9.67
CA PRO A 129 -18.40 7.50 -8.83
C PRO A 129 -19.62 7.21 -7.94
N GLN A 130 -19.47 7.40 -6.64
CA GLN A 130 -20.56 7.30 -5.68
C GLN A 130 -20.85 8.64 -5.01
N ASP A 131 -22.03 8.73 -4.40
CA ASP A 131 -22.41 9.88 -3.61
C ASP A 131 -21.43 10.05 -2.44
N VAL A 132 -20.79 11.23 -2.39
CA VAL A 132 -19.87 11.59 -1.32
C VAL A 132 -20.63 12.17 -0.13
N LYS A 133 -20.17 11.85 1.08
CA LYS A 133 -20.69 12.48 2.29
C LYS A 133 -20.31 13.96 2.30
N LYS A 134 -21.32 14.83 2.22
CA LYS A 134 -21.13 16.28 2.26
C LYS A 134 -21.04 16.80 3.68
N ILE A 135 -20.19 17.81 3.88
CA ILE A 135 -19.99 18.51 5.14
C ILE A 135 -20.84 19.80 5.12
N PRO A 136 -21.76 20.00 6.07
CA PRO A 136 -22.53 21.23 6.17
C PRO A 136 -21.64 22.38 6.66
N ILE A 137 -21.02 23.14 5.75
CA ILE A 137 -19.98 24.14 6.08
C ILE A 137 -20.52 25.25 7.00
N ASN A 138 -21.82 25.53 6.94
CA ASN A 138 -22.47 26.57 7.72
C ASN A 138 -22.77 26.17 9.17
N GLU A 139 -22.76 24.88 9.50
CA GLU A 139 -23.14 24.37 10.82
C GLU A 139 -22.03 23.54 11.48
N ALA A 140 -21.20 22.88 10.66
CA ALA A 140 -20.11 22.04 11.11
C ALA A 140 -19.14 22.78 12.04
N GLN A 141 -18.60 22.03 13.00
CA GLN A 141 -17.57 22.50 13.93
C GLN A 141 -16.17 22.33 13.34
N VAL A 142 -15.17 22.93 13.98
CA VAL A 142 -13.78 22.90 13.51
C VAL A 142 -13.28 21.46 13.38
N GLU A 143 -13.62 20.62 14.35
CA GLU A 143 -13.22 19.22 14.44
C GLU A 143 -13.78 18.42 13.25
N GLU A 144 -15.05 18.62 12.93
CA GLU A 144 -15.74 17.94 11.83
C GLU A 144 -15.18 18.33 10.46
N ILE A 145 -14.90 19.62 10.25
CA ILE A 145 -14.28 20.10 9.01
C ILE A 145 -12.85 19.55 8.90
N SER A 146 -12.07 19.59 9.98
CA SER A 146 -10.67 19.15 9.99
C SER A 146 -10.48 17.64 9.87
N ALA A 147 -11.54 16.84 10.07
CA ALA A 147 -11.50 15.41 9.86
C ALA A 147 -11.36 15.04 8.37
N HIS A 148 -11.73 15.95 7.47
CA HIS A 148 -11.65 15.73 6.04
C HIS A 148 -10.21 15.93 5.51
N PRO A 149 -9.65 15.01 4.70
CA PRO A 149 -8.24 15.04 4.28
C PRO A 149 -7.77 16.32 3.57
N TYR A 150 -8.68 17.06 2.93
CA TYR A 150 -8.37 18.33 2.26
C TYR A 150 -8.36 19.56 3.17
N PHE A 151 -8.72 19.42 4.45
CA PHE A 151 -8.72 20.52 5.42
C PHE A 151 -7.72 20.24 6.53
N SER A 152 -6.77 21.15 6.72
CA SER A 152 -6.01 21.22 7.96
C SER A 152 -6.86 21.82 9.08
N TYR A 153 -6.48 21.53 10.33
CA TYR A 153 -7.12 22.13 11.51
C TYR A 153 -7.07 23.67 11.48
N GLY A 154 -5.98 24.25 10.97
CA GLY A 154 -5.84 25.70 10.83
C GLY A 154 -6.84 26.30 9.84
N GLU A 155 -7.02 25.66 8.68
CA GLU A 155 -7.98 26.07 7.66
C GLU A 155 -9.42 25.95 8.15
N ALA A 156 -9.76 24.85 8.83
CA ALA A 156 -11.06 24.66 9.47
C ALA A 156 -11.37 25.77 10.48
N LYS A 157 -10.39 26.14 11.31
CA LYS A 157 -10.54 27.25 12.27
C LYS A 157 -10.79 28.59 11.58
N VAL A 158 -10.08 28.86 10.49
CA VAL A 158 -10.26 30.09 9.70
C VAL A 158 -11.64 30.13 9.05
N LEU A 159 -12.14 29.01 8.53
CA LEU A 159 -13.49 28.91 7.96
C LEU A 159 -14.58 29.23 8.98
N VAL A 160 -14.52 28.61 10.16
CA VAL A 160 -15.49 28.86 11.24
C VAL A 160 -15.42 30.31 11.71
N ALA A 161 -14.21 30.86 11.89
CA ALA A 161 -14.04 32.27 12.27
C ALA A 161 -14.61 33.22 11.22
N PHE A 162 -14.34 32.96 9.94
CA PHE A 162 -14.86 33.77 8.84
C PHE A 162 -16.39 33.73 8.78
N ARG A 163 -16.99 32.53 8.85
CA ARG A 163 -18.44 32.31 8.91
C ARG A 163 -19.09 33.12 10.03
N ASN A 164 -18.50 33.11 11.22
CA ASN A 164 -19.04 33.81 12.38
C ASN A 164 -18.96 35.35 12.22
N GLN A 165 -17.99 35.86 11.47
CA GLN A 165 -17.78 37.29 11.27
C GLN A 165 -18.53 37.86 10.06
N HIS A 166 -18.63 37.09 8.97
CA HIS A 166 -19.13 37.56 7.67
C HIS A 166 -20.48 36.94 7.29
N GLY A 167 -20.96 35.96 8.06
CA GLY A 167 -22.19 35.23 7.80
C GLY A 167 -21.97 33.90 7.07
N LYS A 168 -23.08 33.27 6.68
CA LYS A 168 -23.10 31.95 6.01
C LYS A 168 -22.46 32.01 4.62
N PHE A 169 -21.80 30.92 4.23
CA PHE A 169 -21.37 30.69 2.86
C PHE A 169 -22.57 30.25 2.02
N GLN A 170 -22.77 30.85 0.84
CA GLN A 170 -23.86 30.52 -0.08
C GLN A 170 -23.35 29.76 -1.31
N THR A 171 -22.12 30.08 -1.72
CA THR A 171 -21.50 29.52 -2.92
C THR A 171 -20.06 29.12 -2.65
N LYS A 172 -19.51 28.24 -3.49
CA LYS A 172 -18.10 27.85 -3.42
C LYS A 172 -17.14 29.05 -3.55
N ASP A 173 -17.54 30.08 -4.31
CA ASP A 173 -16.72 31.27 -4.53
C ASP A 173 -16.60 32.14 -3.26
N ASP A 174 -17.50 32.00 -2.30
CA ASP A 174 -17.40 32.69 -1.01
C ASP A 174 -16.16 32.24 -0.22
N LEU A 175 -15.65 31.02 -0.47
CA LEU A 175 -14.41 30.53 0.13
C LEU A 175 -13.19 31.33 -0.34
N LEU A 176 -13.23 31.87 -1.57
CA LEU A 176 -12.14 32.68 -2.13
C LEU A 176 -12.02 34.07 -1.48
N LYS A 177 -13.03 34.50 -0.71
CA LYS A 177 -12.93 35.72 0.11
C LYS A 177 -11.85 35.58 1.18
N ILE A 178 -11.50 34.35 1.56
CA ILE A 178 -10.43 34.03 2.50
C ILE A 178 -9.14 33.83 1.71
N LYS A 179 -8.20 34.77 1.82
CA LYS A 179 -6.96 34.84 1.02
C LYS A 179 -6.04 33.62 1.09
N ILE A 180 -6.23 32.72 2.06
CA ILE A 180 -5.44 31.50 2.20
C ILE A 180 -5.88 30.43 1.18
N PHE A 181 -7.14 30.45 0.74
CA PHE A 181 -7.68 29.45 -0.17
C PHE A 181 -7.46 29.83 -1.63
N ARG A 182 -7.04 28.83 -2.41
CA ARG A 182 -6.75 28.96 -3.85
C ARG A 182 -7.90 28.39 -4.67
N PRO A 183 -8.15 28.90 -5.89
CA PRO A 183 -9.23 28.40 -6.74
C PRO A 183 -9.14 26.90 -7.01
N GLU A 184 -7.93 26.36 -7.20
CA GLU A 184 -7.74 24.93 -7.46
C GLU A 184 -8.15 24.07 -6.27
N TRP A 185 -7.89 24.55 -5.05
CA TRP A 185 -8.31 23.86 -3.84
C TRP A 185 -9.83 23.93 -3.66
N VAL A 186 -10.44 25.07 -3.95
CA VAL A 186 -11.91 25.24 -3.88
C VAL A 186 -12.61 24.26 -4.82
N GLU A 187 -12.13 24.08 -6.04
CA GLU A 187 -12.70 23.10 -6.98
C GLU A 187 -12.57 21.65 -6.47
N LYS A 188 -11.46 21.32 -5.80
CA LYS A 188 -11.27 19.98 -5.21
C LYS A 188 -12.23 19.70 -4.04
N VAL A 189 -12.49 20.70 -3.18
CA VAL A 189 -13.32 20.50 -1.99
C VAL A 189 -14.81 20.72 -2.24
N ALA A 190 -15.19 21.54 -3.22
CA ALA A 190 -16.58 21.90 -3.51
C ALA A 190 -17.55 20.70 -3.60
N PRO A 191 -17.19 19.54 -4.19
CA PRO A 191 -18.07 18.36 -4.24
C PRO A 191 -18.45 17.80 -2.85
N TYR A 192 -17.59 18.03 -1.86
CA TYR A 192 -17.71 17.54 -0.48
C TYR A 192 -18.37 18.55 0.47
N LEU A 193 -18.75 19.73 -0.02
CA LEU A 193 -19.34 20.79 0.80
C LEU A 193 -20.83 20.94 0.53
N ASP A 194 -21.59 21.15 1.60
CA ASP A 194 -22.97 21.60 1.53
C ASP A 194 -23.07 23.04 2.04
N PHE A 195 -23.58 23.93 1.20
CA PHE A 195 -23.74 25.37 1.44
C PHE A 195 -25.15 25.74 1.91
N ARG A 196 -26.03 24.76 2.09
CA ARG A 196 -27.39 25.00 2.59
C ARG A 196 -27.41 25.51 4.03
#